data_AF-A0AAU1DQK9-F1
#
_entry.id   AF-A0AAU1DQK9-F1
#
_cell.length_a   1.000
_cell.length_b   1.000
_cell.length_c   1.000
_cell.angle_alpha   90.00
_cell.angle_beta   90.00
_cell.angle_gamma   90.00
#
_symmetry.space_group_name_H-M   'P 1'
#
loop_
_entity.id
_entity.type
_entity.pdbx_description
1 polymer ?
#
loop_
_entity_poly.entity_id
_entity_poly.type
_entity_poly.pdbx_seq_one_letter_code
_entity_poly.pdbx_strand_id
1 'polypeptide(L)'
;MTRHQIRVKPLGIYWSAMMRDHVIYESRLELSRLLFADFDPSVRGIVAQPFLLKAVVEGQARKHIPDYISTTDQGPVVVDVKPHCRLSTPVVAFTFAVDPAGGRVA
;
A
#
# COMPACT_ATOMS: atom_id res chain seq x y z
N MET A 1 -35.43 -8.39 -1.11
CA MET A 1 -34.11 -8.98 -1.45
C MET A 1 -33.28 -7.92 -2.17
N THR A 2 -32.49 -7.14 -1.43
CA THR A 2 -31.72 -6.01 -2.02
C THR A 2 -30.37 -6.54 -2.48
N ARG A 3 -30.24 -6.77 -3.80
CA ARG A 3 -29.01 -7.27 -4.43
C ARG A 3 -27.94 -6.19 -4.28
N HIS A 4 -27.00 -6.38 -3.35
CA HIS A 4 -25.82 -5.53 -3.24
C HIS A 4 -24.94 -5.84 -4.45
N GLN A 5 -25.05 -5.02 -5.50
CA GLN A 5 -24.21 -5.15 -6.67
C GLN A 5 -22.78 -4.78 -6.28
N ILE A 6 -21.91 -5.78 -6.15
CA ILE A 6 -20.48 -5.58 -5.93
C ILE A 6 -19.95 -4.85 -7.16
N ARG A 7 -19.73 -3.54 -7.04
CA ARG A 7 -19.08 -2.75 -8.07
C ARG A 7 -17.59 -3.06 -8.04
N VAL A 8 -17.16 -4.02 -8.85
CA VAL A 8 -15.74 -4.28 -9.09
C VAL A 8 -15.16 -3.02 -9.73
N LYS A 9 -14.20 -2.38 -9.07
CA LYS A 9 -13.43 -1.30 -9.68
C LYS A 9 -12.44 -1.92 -10.66
N PRO A 10 -12.43 -1.52 -11.94
CA PRO A 10 -11.36 -1.94 -12.84
C PRO A 10 -10.03 -1.40 -12.32
N LEU A 11 -9.00 -2.26 -12.34
CA LEU A 11 -7.63 -1.86 -12.04
C LEU A 11 -7.13 -0.90 -13.11
N GLY A 12 -6.37 0.11 -12.70
CA GLY A 12 -5.58 0.93 -13.60
C GLY A 12 -4.19 0.34 -13.81
N ILE A 13 -3.59 0.65 -14.95
CA ILE A 13 -2.18 0.33 -15.27
C ILE A 13 -1.43 1.61 -15.57
N TYR A 14 -0.23 1.74 -15.00
CA TYR A 14 0.67 2.86 -15.25
C TYR A 14 2.01 2.32 -15.73
N TRP A 15 2.52 2.84 -16.85
CA TRP A 15 3.88 2.55 -17.30
C TRP A 15 4.88 3.31 -16.45
N SER A 16 5.63 2.59 -15.61
CA SER A 16 6.69 3.15 -14.77
C SER A 16 8.00 3.21 -15.57
N ALA A 17 8.58 4.40 -15.68
CA ALA A 17 9.87 4.57 -16.34
C ALA A 17 11.01 3.93 -15.54
N MET A 18 10.91 3.94 -14.20
CA MET A 18 11.84 3.28 -13.29
C MET A 18 11.84 1.76 -13.51
N MET A 19 10.66 1.15 -13.53
CA MET A 19 10.50 -0.29 -13.69
C MET A 19 10.66 -0.76 -15.14
N ARG A 20 10.45 0.15 -16.09
CA ARG A 20 10.30 -0.15 -17.53
C ARG A 20 9.21 -1.21 -17.78
N ASP A 21 8.15 -1.13 -16.99
CA ASP A 21 7.00 -2.06 -17.03
C ASP A 21 5.74 -1.39 -16.46
N HIS A 22 4.60 -2.06 -16.59
CA HIS A 22 3.34 -1.64 -16.02
C HIS A 22 3.25 -1.99 -14.52
N VAL A 23 2.83 -1.00 -13.73
CA VAL A 23 2.48 -1.16 -12.31
C VAL A 23 1.00 -0.85 -12.13
N ILE A 24 0.30 -1.73 -11.39
CA ILE A 24 -1.16 -1.61 -11.18
C ILE A 24 -1.50 -0.62 -10.06
N TYR A 25 -2.71 -0.05 -10.12
CA TYR A 25 -3.29 0.78 -9.07
C TYR A 25 -4.82 0.66 -9.05
N GLU A 26 -5.45 0.85 -7.89
CA GLU A 26 -6.91 0.73 -7.70
C GLU A 26 -7.60 2.09 -7.47
N SER A 27 -6.81 3.11 -7.15
CA SER A 27 -7.32 4.45 -6.87
C SER A 27 -6.42 5.55 -7.43
N ARG A 28 -7.01 6.74 -7.63
CA ARG A 28 -6.23 7.92 -8.04
C ARG A 28 -5.19 8.34 -7.00
N LEU A 29 -5.44 8.03 -5.73
CA LEU A 29 -4.49 8.33 -4.66
C LEU A 29 -3.28 7.39 -4.73
N GLU A 30 -3.51 6.11 -5.00
CA GLU A 30 -2.43 5.15 -5.29
C GLU A 30 -1.65 5.55 -6.54
N LEU A 31 -2.33 5.92 -7.64
CA LEU A 31 -1.67 6.45 -8.83
C LEU A 31 -0.79 7.66 -8.51
N SER A 32 -1.29 8.62 -7.72
CA SER A 32 -0.46 9.76 -7.33
C SER A 32 0.79 9.35 -6.55
N ARG A 33 0.68 8.36 -5.65
CA ARG A 33 1.81 7.87 -4.86
C ARG A 33 2.82 7.11 -5.72
N LEU A 34 2.33 6.34 -6.68
CA LEU A 34 3.12 5.63 -7.69
C LEU A 34 3.89 6.60 -8.59
N LEU A 35 3.25 7.68 -9.06
CA LEU A 35 3.93 8.74 -9.81
C LEU A 35 5.08 9.35 -9.01
N PHE A 36 4.86 9.70 -7.73
CA PHE A 36 5.94 10.22 -6.90
C PHE A 36 7.10 9.24 -6.75
N ALA A 37 6.82 7.94 -6.59
CA ALA A 37 7.86 6.93 -6.48
C ALA A 37 8.65 6.74 -7.80
N ASP A 38 8.00 6.84 -8.95
CA ASP A 38 8.65 6.69 -10.26
C ASP A 38 9.64 7.84 -10.57
N PHE A 39 9.36 9.05 -10.04
CA PHE A 39 10.21 10.23 -10.21
C PHE A 39 11.25 10.42 -9.09
N ASP A 40 11.17 9.66 -8.00
CA ASP A 40 12.11 9.78 -6.88
C ASP A 40 13.45 9.10 -7.21
N PRO A 41 14.57 9.85 -7.28
CA PRO A 41 15.87 9.28 -7.66
C PRO A 41 16.43 8.27 -6.64
N SER A 42 15.90 8.24 -5.42
CA SER A 42 16.28 7.26 -4.40
C SER A 42 15.60 5.90 -4.57
N VAL A 43 14.50 5.85 -5.33
CA VAL A 43 13.74 4.62 -5.60
C VAL A 43 14.43 3.84 -6.72
N ARG A 44 14.56 2.52 -6.53
CA ARG A 44 15.21 1.59 -7.48
C ARG A 44 14.27 0.51 -8.00
N GLY A 45 13.07 0.45 -7.46
CA GLY A 45 12.08 -0.57 -7.78
C GLY A 45 10.78 -0.31 -7.06
N ILE A 46 9.67 -0.70 -7.69
CA ILE A 46 8.30 -0.52 -7.22
C ILE A 46 7.53 -1.80 -7.54
N VAL A 47 6.93 -2.42 -6.53
CA VAL A 47 6.08 -3.59 -6.70
C VAL A 47 4.72 -3.32 -6.07
N ALA A 48 3.65 -3.49 -6.85
CA ALA A 48 2.29 -3.39 -6.36
C ALA A 48 1.87 -4.68 -5.65
N GLN A 49 1.13 -4.54 -4.55
CA GLN A 49 0.53 -5.68 -3.82
C GLN A 49 1.49 -6.84 -3.56
N PRO A 50 2.67 -6.56 -2.96
CA PRO A 50 3.83 -7.43 -3.05
C PRO A 50 3.68 -8.76 -2.29
N PHE A 51 2.91 -8.76 -1.20
CA PHE A 51 2.69 -9.95 -0.38
C PHE A 51 1.51 -9.76 0.59
N LEU A 52 1.05 -10.88 1.16
CA LEU A 52 0.12 -10.91 2.27
C LEU A 52 0.87 -10.80 3.60
N LEU A 53 0.84 -9.63 4.23
CA LEU A 53 1.30 -9.42 5.59
C LEU A 53 0.32 -10.06 6.58
N LYS A 54 0.83 -10.91 7.48
CA LYS A 54 0.07 -11.46 8.61
C LYS A 54 0.75 -11.05 9.90
N ALA A 55 0.02 -10.39 10.78
CA ALA A 55 0.55 -9.92 12.06
C ALA A 55 -0.49 -10.10 13.17
N VAL A 56 -0.02 -10.23 14.40
CA VAL A 56 -0.88 -10.10 15.59
C VAL A 56 -0.69 -8.68 16.09
N VAL A 57 -1.77 -7.91 16.10
CA VAL A 57 -1.75 -6.52 16.57
C VAL A 57 -2.87 -6.39 17.60
N GLU A 58 -2.54 -5.94 18.81
CA GLU A 58 -3.42 -5.95 19.99
C GLU A 58 -4.12 -7.31 20.23
N GLY A 59 -3.35 -8.41 20.10
CA GLY A 59 -3.86 -9.76 20.34
C GLY A 59 -4.78 -10.31 19.25
N GLN A 60 -5.03 -9.57 18.17
CA GLN A 60 -5.86 -10.01 17.05
C GLN A 60 -5.01 -10.33 15.82
N ALA A 61 -5.23 -11.51 15.23
CA ALA A 61 -4.60 -11.89 13.96
C ALA A 61 -5.18 -11.05 12.81
N ARG A 62 -4.32 -10.35 12.08
CA ARG A 62 -4.68 -9.50 10.95
C ARG A 62 -3.95 -9.90 9.69
N LYS A 63 -4.60 -9.61 8.57
CA LYS A 63 -4.11 -9.86 7.22
C LYS A 63 -4.22 -8.56 6.43
N HIS A 64 -3.16 -8.18 5.73
CA HIS A 64 -3.13 -6.97 4.92
C HIS A 64 -2.24 -7.20 3.70
N ILE A 65 -2.63 -6.66 2.55
CA ILE A 65 -1.79 -6.59 1.36
C ILE A 65 -1.43 -5.12 1.19
N PRO A 66 -0.17 -4.71 1.38
CA PRO A 66 0.26 -3.34 1.14
C PRO A 66 0.03 -2.91 -0.30
N ASP A 67 -0.27 -1.64 -0.53
CA ASP A 67 -0.50 -1.14 -1.89
C ASP A 67 0.79 -1.22 -2.72
N TYR A 68 1.94 -0.82 -2.14
CA TYR A 68 3.25 -0.90 -2.78
C TYR A 68 4.40 -1.26 -1.82
N ILE A 69 5.49 -1.77 -2.37
CA ILE A 69 6.82 -1.72 -1.76
C ILE A 69 7.79 -1.05 -2.73
N SER A 70 8.62 -0.14 -2.21
CA SER A 70 9.67 0.52 -2.96
C SER A 70 11.04 0.13 -2.41
N THR A 71 11.97 -0.27 -3.27
CA THR A 71 13.36 -0.52 -2.87
C THR A 71 14.14 0.78 -2.96
N THR A 72 14.88 1.14 -1.91
CA THR A 72 15.75 2.32 -1.89
C THR A 72 17.14 1.95 -1.38
N ASP A 73 18.10 2.87 -1.51
CA ASP A 73 19.46 2.70 -0.98
C ASP A 73 19.51 2.58 0.56
N GLN A 74 18.44 3.01 1.26
CA GLN A 74 18.30 2.88 2.72
C GLN A 74 17.50 1.63 3.15
N GLY A 75 17.11 0.79 2.19
CA GLY A 75 16.29 -0.39 2.40
C GLY A 75 14.88 -0.27 1.80
N PRO A 76 14.08 -1.34 1.91
CA PRO A 76 12.72 -1.36 1.38
C PRO A 76 11.77 -0.51 2.23
N VAL A 77 10.87 0.20 1.55
CA VAL A 77 9.80 1.01 2.15
C VAL A 77 8.46 0.40 1.73
N VAL A 78 7.68 -0.04 2.71
CA VAL A 78 6.30 -0.51 2.49
C VAL A 78 5.37 0.68 2.55
N VAL A 79 4.44 0.78 1.59
CA VAL A 79 3.54 1.91 1.42
C VAL A 79 2.10 1.42 1.37
N ASP A 80 1.29 1.88 2.32
CA ASP A 80 -0.17 1.73 2.29
C ASP A 80 -0.80 3.12 2.10
N VAL A 81 -1.67 3.24 1.11
CA VAL A 81 -2.23 4.50 0.64
C VAL A 81 -3.69 4.59 1.07
N LYS A 82 -4.00 5.57 1.93
CA LYS A 82 -5.36 5.79 2.42
C LYS A 82 -5.68 7.27 2.45
N PRO A 83 -6.91 7.67 2.09
CA PRO A 83 -7.31 9.06 2.18
C PRO A 83 -7.37 9.50 3.65
N HIS A 84 -6.97 10.74 3.94
CA HIS A 84 -6.90 11.27 5.30
C HIS A 84 -8.21 11.11 6.09
N CYS A 85 -9.36 11.28 5.43
CA CYS A 85 -10.68 11.11 6.04
C CYS A 85 -10.98 9.68 6.52
N ARG A 86 -10.24 8.67 6.06
CA ARG A 86 -10.38 7.29 6.55
C ARG A 86 -9.50 6.99 7.75
N LEU A 87 -8.56 7.85 8.13
CA LEU A 87 -7.72 7.63 9.32
C LEU A 87 -8.53 7.69 10.63
N SER A 88 -9.74 8.27 10.61
CA SER A 88 -10.69 8.22 11.73
C SER A 88 -11.52 6.93 11.77
N THR A 89 -11.44 6.09 10.72
CA THR A 89 -12.10 4.79 10.72
C THR A 89 -11.22 3.81 11.51
N PRO A 90 -11.73 3.17 12.59
CA PRO A 90 -10.90 2.34 13.48
C PRO A 90 -10.13 1.23 12.76
N VAL A 91 -10.72 0.68 11.68
CA VAL A 91 -10.10 -0.37 10.87
C VAL A 91 -8.88 0.13 10.09
N VAL A 92 -8.87 1.39 9.67
CA VAL A 92 -7.80 1.98 8.84
C VAL A 92 -6.71 2.60 9.70
N ALA A 93 -7.07 3.31 10.77
CA ALA A 93 -6.12 3.89 11.73
C ALA A 93 -5.13 2.84 12.26
N PHE A 94 -5.63 1.64 12.48
CA PHE A 94 -4.92 0.55 13.12
C PHE A 94 -3.92 -0.16 12.19
N THR A 95 -4.12 -0.13 10.88
CA THR A 95 -3.13 -0.64 9.90
C THR A 95 -1.83 0.17 9.96
N PHE A 96 -1.90 1.44 10.38
CA PHE A 96 -0.75 2.34 10.53
C PHE A 96 -0.28 2.51 11.98
N ALA A 97 -0.86 1.77 12.94
CA ALA A 97 -0.40 1.81 14.31
C ALA A 97 0.97 1.12 14.39
N VAL A 98 2.03 1.92 14.35
CA VAL A 98 3.38 1.50 14.71
C VAL A 98 3.38 1.23 16.22
N ASP A 99 3.92 0.08 16.62
CA ASP A 99 4.21 -0.19 18.03
C ASP A 99 5.07 0.98 18.58
N PRO A 100 4.62 1.74 19.60
CA PRO A 100 5.37 2.87 20.13
C PRO A 100 6.76 2.49 20.66
N ALA A 101 7.07 1.19 20.78
CA ALA A 101 8.36 0.67 21.18
C ALA A 101 9.41 0.51 20.05
N GLY A 102 9.11 0.84 18.79
CA GLY A 102 10.14 0.81 17.72
C GLY A 102 10.67 -0.60 17.39
N GLY A 103 9.87 -1.63 17.62
CA GLY A 103 10.22 -3.02 17.29
C GLY A 103 10.09 -3.30 15.80
N ARG A 104 11.19 -3.65 15.15
CA ARG A 104 11.20 -4.18 13.77
C ARG A 104 10.35 -5.45 13.72
N VAL A 105 9.30 -5.45 12.91
CA VAL A 105 8.63 -6.68 12.47
C VAL A 105 9.26 -7.11 11.16
N ALA A 106 9.78 -8.34 11.16
CA ALA A 106 10.33 -9.05 10.00
C ALA A 106 9.23 -9.43 9.00
#